data_AF-A0A1T5P7T8-F1
#
_entry.id   AF-A0A1T5P7T8-F1
#
_cell.length_a   1.000
_cell.length_b   1.000
_cell.length_c   1.000
_cell.angle_alpha   90.00
_cell.angle_beta   90.00
_cell.angle_gamma   90.00
#
_symmetry.space_group_name_H-M   'P 1'
#
loop_
_entity.id
_entity.type
_entity.pdbx_description
1 polymer ?
#
loop_
_entity_poly.entity_id
_entity_poly.type
_entity_poly.pdbx_seq_one_letter_code
_entity_poly.pdbx_strand_id
1 'polypeptide(L)'
;MIDKMRIRRILIYAAKCVTGVLVVLGLSWLVNYNDIIWVLISVMLVLSPDGSDAVTLAVTRIKANVVGGISGFLLILVHPNMLLMMSTAVFVTVVICNLLNLEAATRTALAATIIVMTHEAGEHVWDTAVARVLSVLAGCLLGLLITFIFHNRYTKQTAEMILPKPDRGGE
;
A
#
# COMPACT_ATOMS: atom_id res chain seq x y z
N MET A 1 -3.61 28.32 -19.67
CA MET A 1 -3.81 26.96 -20.25
C MET A 1 -3.31 25.82 -19.35
N ILE A 2 -2.39 26.09 -18.40
CA ILE A 2 -1.79 25.10 -17.48
C ILE A 2 -2.79 24.55 -16.42
N ASP A 3 -3.79 25.33 -16.02
CA ASP A 3 -4.73 24.92 -14.94
C ASP A 3 -5.66 23.77 -15.30
N LYS A 4 -6.21 23.72 -16.52
CA LYS A 4 -7.19 22.69 -16.90
C LYS A 4 -6.61 21.28 -16.85
N MET A 5 -5.37 21.09 -17.31
CA MET A 5 -4.71 19.77 -17.26
C MET A 5 -4.37 19.35 -15.84
N ARG A 6 -3.91 20.29 -15.00
CA ARG A 6 -3.62 20.04 -13.59
C ARG A 6 -4.88 19.64 -12.82
N ILE A 7 -5.97 20.40 -12.99
CA ILE A 7 -7.27 20.12 -12.36
C ILE A 7 -7.77 18.73 -12.79
N ARG A 8 -7.71 18.40 -14.08
CA ARG A 8 -8.11 17.07 -14.58
C ARG A 8 -7.31 15.95 -13.91
N ARG A 9 -5.98 16.08 -13.78
CA ARG A 9 -5.15 15.07 -13.09
C ARG A 9 -5.53 14.92 -11.61
N ILE A 10 -5.75 16.03 -10.91
CA ILE A 10 -6.17 16.02 -9.50
C ILE A 10 -7.54 15.35 -9.34
N LEU A 11 -8.51 15.65 -10.21
CA LEU A 11 -9.83 15.04 -10.17
C LEU A 11 -9.77 13.52 -10.42
N ILE A 12 -8.94 13.08 -11.37
CA ILE A 12 -8.73 11.65 -11.63
C ILE A 12 -8.11 10.98 -10.41
N TYR A 13 -7.11 11.60 -9.79
CA TYR A 13 -6.49 11.07 -8.58
C TYR A 13 -7.46 11.02 -7.40
N ALA A 14 -8.26 12.06 -7.19
CA ALA A 14 -9.32 12.08 -6.18
C ALA A 14 -10.34 10.96 -6.42
N ALA A 15 -10.76 10.74 -7.67
CA ALA A 15 -11.66 9.65 -8.04
C ALA A 15 -11.05 8.26 -7.76
N LYS A 16 -9.74 8.07 -8.01
CA LYS A 16 -9.02 6.84 -7.62
C LYS A 16 -9.08 6.62 -6.11
N CYS A 17 -8.79 7.65 -5.31
CA CYS A 17 -8.80 7.57 -3.85
C CYS A 17 -10.19 7.24 -3.31
N VAL A 18 -11.24 7.94 -3.77
CA VAL A 18 -12.63 7.67 -3.37
C VAL A 18 -13.05 6.26 -3.76
N THR A 19 -12.69 5.81 -4.97
CA THR A 19 -12.93 4.43 -5.41
C THR A 19 -12.23 3.43 -4.50
N GLY A 20 -10.98 3.71 -4.09
CA GLY A 20 -10.24 2.90 -3.13
C GLY A 20 -10.95 2.77 -1.78
N VAL A 21 -11.45 3.88 -1.23
CA VAL A 21 -12.22 3.86 0.01
C VAL A 21 -13.48 3.02 -0.13
N LEU A 22 -14.28 3.26 -1.19
CA LEU A 22 -15.54 2.54 -1.41
C LEU A 22 -15.33 1.04 -1.60
N VAL A 23 -14.32 0.64 -2.39
CA VAL A 23 -14.00 -0.78 -2.62
C VAL A 23 -13.54 -1.46 -1.34
N VAL A 24 -12.64 -0.83 -0.56
CA VAL A 24 -12.16 -1.43 0.69
C VAL A 24 -13.28 -1.56 1.70
N LEU A 25 -14.10 -0.53 1.90
CA LEU A 25 -15.23 -0.60 2.84
C LEU A 25 -16.27 -1.63 2.41
N GLY A 26 -16.63 -1.67 1.12
CA GLY A 26 -17.59 -2.62 0.58
C GLY A 26 -17.13 -4.07 0.69
N LEU A 27 -15.87 -4.35 0.34
CA LEU A 27 -15.29 -5.69 0.49
C LEU A 27 -15.13 -6.09 1.95
N SER A 28 -14.69 -5.17 2.81
CA SER A 28 -14.53 -5.45 4.24
C SER A 28 -15.86 -5.78 4.90
N TRP A 29 -16.93 -5.08 4.51
CA TRP A 29 -18.29 -5.39 4.96
C TRP A 29 -18.75 -6.77 4.48
N LEU A 30 -18.47 -7.14 3.23
CA LEU A 30 -18.88 -8.42 2.66
C LEU A 30 -18.19 -9.63 3.31
N VAL A 31 -16.91 -9.50 3.67
CA VAL A 31 -16.11 -10.60 4.25
C VAL A 31 -15.92 -10.49 5.77
N ASN A 32 -16.56 -9.49 6.39
CA ASN A 32 -16.44 -9.17 7.81
C ASN A 32 -14.97 -9.03 8.29
N TYR A 33 -14.17 -8.27 7.53
CA TYR A 33 -12.76 -8.06 7.81
C TYR A 33 -12.56 -6.95 8.86
N ASN A 34 -11.81 -7.22 9.93
CA ASN A 34 -11.66 -6.29 11.04
C ASN A 34 -10.51 -5.28 10.86
N ASP A 35 -9.45 -5.64 10.14
CA ASP A 35 -8.23 -4.81 9.97
C ASP A 35 -8.34 -3.77 8.82
N ILE A 36 -9.51 -3.17 8.68
CA ILE A 36 -9.87 -2.27 7.57
C ILE A 36 -8.90 -1.09 7.44
N ILE A 37 -8.48 -0.52 8.58
CA ILE A 37 -7.60 0.65 8.64
C ILE A 37 -6.27 0.38 7.92
N TRP A 38 -5.70 -0.81 8.12
CA TRP A 38 -4.42 -1.17 7.52
C TRP A 38 -4.54 -1.39 6.01
N VAL A 39 -5.66 -1.96 5.55
CA VAL A 39 -5.95 -2.10 4.12
C VAL A 39 -6.13 -0.72 3.48
N LEU A 40 -6.87 0.20 4.12
CA LEU A 40 -7.08 1.56 3.62
C LEU A 40 -5.77 2.33 3.47
N ILE A 41 -4.95 2.39 4.52
CA ILE A 41 -3.62 3.03 4.47
C ILE A 41 -2.81 2.41 3.33
N SER A 42 -2.98 1.11 3.11
CA SER A 42 -2.26 0.38 2.09
C SER A 42 -2.65 0.71 0.67
N VAL A 43 -3.94 0.83 0.41
CA VAL A 43 -4.42 1.32 -0.88
C VAL A 43 -3.92 2.74 -1.14
N MET A 44 -4.04 3.65 -0.16
CA MET A 44 -3.67 5.06 -0.34
C MET A 44 -2.17 5.26 -0.63
N LEU A 45 -1.31 4.43 -0.04
CA LEU A 45 0.14 4.50 -0.26
C LEU A 45 0.60 3.86 -1.58
N VAL A 46 -0.27 3.11 -2.26
CA VAL A 46 0.03 2.47 -3.56
C VAL A 46 -0.62 3.23 -4.73
N LEU A 47 -1.74 3.91 -4.48
CA LEU A 47 -2.39 4.74 -5.49
C LEU A 47 -1.44 5.86 -5.95
N SER A 48 -0.96 5.77 -7.18
CA SER A 48 -0.17 6.81 -7.82
C SER A 48 -1.05 7.67 -8.75
N PRO A 49 -0.87 9.01 -8.78
CA PRO A 49 -1.55 9.90 -9.71
C PRO A 49 -1.39 9.44 -11.16
N ASP A 50 -0.17 9.13 -11.58
CA ASP A 50 0.16 8.74 -12.96
C ASP A 50 0.18 7.22 -13.17
N GLY A 51 0.38 6.45 -12.09
CA GLY A 51 0.30 4.99 -12.09
C GLY A 51 1.59 4.26 -12.47
N SER A 52 2.60 4.97 -13.01
CA SER A 52 3.90 4.39 -13.40
C SER A 52 4.62 3.73 -12.22
N ASP A 53 4.49 4.32 -11.03
CA ASP A 53 5.29 3.91 -9.87
C ASP A 53 4.50 2.99 -8.92
N ALA A 54 3.23 2.73 -9.21
CA ALA A 54 2.34 2.00 -8.30
C ALA A 54 2.86 0.59 -7.97
N VAL A 55 3.43 -0.12 -8.97
CA VAL A 55 4.03 -1.44 -8.78
C VAL A 55 5.25 -1.37 -7.86
N THR A 56 6.15 -0.41 -8.09
CA THR A 56 7.33 -0.19 -7.26
C THR A 56 6.94 0.15 -5.83
N LEU A 57 5.95 1.03 -5.64
CA LEU A 57 5.40 1.40 -4.32
C LEU A 57 4.80 0.18 -3.61
N ALA A 58 4.01 -0.63 -4.31
CA ALA A 58 3.40 -1.85 -3.76
C ALA A 58 4.46 -2.87 -3.30
N VAL A 59 5.40 -3.23 -4.17
CA VAL A 59 6.46 -4.22 -3.85
C VAL A 59 7.31 -3.75 -2.70
N THR A 60 7.73 -2.48 -2.73
CA THR A 60 8.54 -1.87 -1.67
C THR A 60 7.81 -1.93 -0.32
N ARG A 61 6.50 -1.68 -0.32
CA ARG A 61 5.68 -1.65 0.88
C ARG A 61 5.40 -3.04 1.44
N ILE A 62 5.19 -4.03 0.58
CA ILE A 62 5.07 -5.44 0.97
C ILE A 62 6.37 -5.90 1.65
N LYS A 63 7.52 -5.69 0.99
CA LYS A 63 8.83 -6.08 1.55
C LYS A 63 9.09 -5.42 2.89
N ALA A 64 8.85 -4.13 3.01
CA ALA A 64 9.09 -3.40 4.25
C ALA A 64 8.19 -3.84 5.40
N ASN A 65 6.90 -4.13 5.15
CA ASN A 65 6.00 -4.62 6.20
C ASN A 65 6.32 -6.07 6.60
N VAL A 66 6.79 -6.91 5.67
CA VAL A 66 7.29 -8.25 5.99
C VAL A 66 8.53 -8.16 6.88
N VAL A 67 9.50 -7.31 6.52
CA VAL A 67 10.71 -7.09 7.33
C VAL A 67 10.34 -6.58 8.72
N GLY A 68 9.47 -5.58 8.83
CA GLY A 68 9.05 -5.05 10.11
C GLY A 68 8.26 -6.06 10.95
N GLY A 69 7.35 -6.82 10.31
CA GLY A 69 6.57 -7.86 10.97
C GLY A 69 7.45 -8.97 11.54
N ILE A 70 8.43 -9.46 10.77
CA ILE A 70 9.39 -10.48 11.21
C ILE A 70 10.29 -9.92 12.31
N SER A 71 10.80 -8.70 12.16
CA SER A 71 11.69 -8.09 13.14
C SER A 71 10.99 -7.87 14.48
N GLY A 72 9.75 -7.36 14.46
CA GLY A 72 8.95 -7.19 15.66
C GLY A 72 8.61 -8.51 16.33
N PHE A 73 8.24 -9.53 15.55
CA PHE A 73 7.93 -10.86 16.06
C PHE A 73 9.14 -11.56 16.70
N LEU A 74 10.31 -11.54 16.05
CA LEU A 74 11.49 -12.21 16.58
C LEU A 74 12.01 -11.54 17.86
N LEU A 75 11.92 -10.21 17.94
CA LEU A 75 12.54 -9.45 19.02
C LEU A 75 11.65 -9.30 20.25
N ILE A 76 10.34 -9.57 20.13
CA ILE A 76 9.46 -9.70 21.30
C ILE A 76 9.89 -10.86 22.23
N LEU A 77 10.64 -11.84 21.69
CA LEU A 77 11.08 -13.04 22.42
C LEU A 77 12.40 -12.83 23.18
N VAL A 78 13.09 -11.70 23.02
CA VAL A 78 14.49 -11.55 23.44
C VAL A 78 14.65 -11.05 24.88
N HIS A 79 13.84 -10.09 25.34
CA HIS A 79 14.08 -9.49 26.66
C HIS A 79 12.81 -8.88 27.29
N PRO A 80 12.56 -9.07 28.60
CA PRO A 80 11.45 -8.40 29.29
C PRO A 80 11.58 -6.87 29.43
N ASN A 81 12.75 -6.28 29.16
CA ASN A 81 12.94 -4.83 29.28
C ASN A 81 12.51 -4.14 27.98
N MET A 82 11.36 -3.45 28.03
CA MET A 82 10.75 -2.78 26.88
C MET A 82 11.68 -1.76 26.21
N LEU A 83 12.50 -1.01 26.96
CA LEU A 83 13.40 -0.01 26.40
C LEU A 83 14.50 -0.66 25.55
N LEU A 84 15.15 -1.68 26.09
CA LEU A 84 16.21 -2.42 25.37
C LEU A 84 15.64 -3.18 24.19
N MET A 85 14.49 -3.82 24.36
CA MET A 85 13.80 -4.57 23.31
C MET A 85 13.38 -3.67 22.14
N MET A 86 12.78 -2.51 22.41
CA MET A 86 12.40 -1.55 21.36
C MET A 86 13.62 -0.95 20.66
N SER A 87 14.66 -0.57 21.41
CA SER A 87 15.88 0.01 20.84
C SER A 87 16.59 -0.98 19.91
N THR A 88 16.70 -2.25 20.34
CA THR A 88 17.29 -3.32 19.51
C THR A 88 16.41 -3.62 18.29
N ALA A 89 15.09 -3.63 18.43
CA ALA A 89 14.18 -3.87 17.31
C ALA A 89 14.21 -2.78 16.25
N VAL A 90 14.23 -1.52 16.65
CA VAL A 90 14.40 -0.40 15.72
C VAL A 90 15.76 -0.51 15.02
N PHE A 91 16.85 -0.75 15.76
CA PHE A 91 18.19 -0.87 15.19
C PHE A 91 18.28 -2.01 14.16
N VAL A 92 17.84 -3.21 14.52
CA VAL A 92 17.85 -4.39 13.65
C VAL A 92 16.99 -4.16 12.41
N THR A 93 15.79 -3.58 12.56
CA THR A 93 14.90 -3.28 11.42
C THR A 93 15.58 -2.32 10.43
N VAL A 94 16.25 -1.26 10.92
CA VAL A 94 16.98 -0.32 10.05
C VAL A 94 18.12 -1.02 9.31
N VAL A 95 18.91 -1.82 10.02
CA VAL A 95 20.02 -2.58 9.41
C VAL A 95 19.51 -3.52 8.32
N ILE A 96 18.44 -4.28 8.59
CA ILE A 96 17.85 -5.20 7.59
C ILE A 96 17.30 -4.41 6.39
N CYS A 97 16.61 -3.29 6.62
CA CYS A 97 16.11 -2.45 5.53
C CYS A 97 17.25 -1.91 4.65
N ASN A 98 18.36 -1.50 5.26
CA ASN A 98 19.55 -1.04 4.54
C ASN A 98 20.18 -2.16 3.70
N LEU A 99 20.36 -3.35 4.27
CA LEU A 99 20.90 -4.52 3.56
C LEU A 99 20.03 -4.95 2.37
N LEU A 100 18.72 -4.72 2.44
CA LEU A 100 17.76 -5.05 1.39
C LEU A 100 17.51 -3.89 0.40
N ASN A 101 18.22 -2.76 0.51
CA ASN A 101 18.02 -1.55 -0.29
C ASN A 101 16.58 -1.00 -0.22
N LEU A 102 15.96 -1.06 0.97
CA LEU A 102 14.59 -0.61 1.24
C LEU A 102 14.53 0.75 1.95
N GLU A 103 15.54 1.61 1.76
CA GLU A 103 15.69 2.89 2.48
C GLU A 103 14.45 3.79 2.39
N ALA A 104 13.83 3.87 1.21
CA ALA A 104 12.61 4.65 0.98
C ALA A 104 11.42 4.19 1.85
N ALA A 105 11.44 2.94 2.32
CA ALA A 105 10.39 2.30 3.10
C ALA A 105 10.81 1.89 4.52
N THR A 106 12.01 2.24 4.97
CA THR A 106 12.45 2.00 6.36
C THR A 106 11.44 2.55 7.38
N ARG A 107 10.84 3.72 7.11
CA ARG A 107 9.80 4.31 7.97
C ARG A 107 8.58 3.42 8.13
N THR A 108 8.11 2.76 7.06
CA THR A 108 6.97 1.84 7.17
C THR A 108 7.36 0.50 7.77
N ALA A 109 8.60 0.03 7.58
CA ALA A 109 9.10 -1.16 8.26
C ALA A 109 9.16 -0.93 9.78
N LEU A 110 9.70 0.21 10.22
CA LEU A 110 9.74 0.60 11.63
C LEU A 110 8.34 0.69 12.25
N ALA A 111 7.39 1.29 11.55
CA ALA A 111 6.00 1.32 12.01
C ALA A 111 5.44 -0.10 12.19
N ALA A 112 5.68 -1.01 11.24
CA ALA A 112 5.26 -2.40 11.35
C ALA A 112 5.92 -3.12 12.54
N THR A 113 7.23 -2.95 12.75
CA THR A 113 7.96 -3.49 13.91
C THR A 113 7.34 -3.03 15.22
N ILE A 114 7.15 -1.72 15.39
CA ILE A 114 6.59 -1.14 16.63
C ILE A 114 5.20 -1.68 16.87
N ILE A 115 4.34 -1.70 15.85
CA ILE A 115 2.95 -2.14 16.03
C ILE A 115 2.91 -3.62 16.41
N VAL A 116 3.68 -4.49 15.75
CA VAL A 116 3.74 -5.91 16.13
C VAL A 116 4.18 -6.09 17.58
N MET A 117 5.08 -5.24 18.09
CA MET A 117 5.56 -5.29 19.47
C MET A 117 4.63 -4.64 20.50
N THR A 118 3.75 -3.71 20.10
CA THR A 118 2.85 -2.98 21.02
C THR A 118 1.40 -3.43 20.97
N HIS A 119 0.98 -4.11 19.90
CA HIS A 119 -0.41 -4.56 19.79
C HIS A 119 -0.63 -5.73 20.75
N GLU A 120 -1.80 -5.79 21.36
CA GLU A 120 -2.20 -6.95 22.15
C GLU A 120 -2.18 -8.16 21.22
N ALA A 121 -1.34 -9.16 21.54
CA ALA A 121 -1.37 -10.43 20.83
C ALA A 121 -2.78 -11.02 20.99
N GLY A 122 -3.33 -11.55 19.89
CA GLY A 122 -4.59 -12.27 19.92
C GLY A 122 -4.45 -13.60 20.65
N GLU A 123 -4.97 -14.68 20.06
CA GLU A 123 -4.78 -16.01 20.64
C GLU A 123 -3.31 -16.45 20.53
N HIS A 124 -2.60 -15.99 19.49
CA HIS A 124 -1.19 -16.26 19.28
C HIS A 124 -0.36 -14.98 19.12
N VAL A 125 0.89 -15.05 19.57
CA VAL A 125 1.89 -13.96 19.48
C VAL A 125 2.21 -13.49 18.06
N TRP A 126 1.89 -14.29 17.04
CA TRP A 126 2.15 -13.99 15.63
C TRP A 126 0.91 -13.48 14.88
N ASP A 127 -0.27 -13.48 15.51
CA ASP A 127 -1.54 -13.07 14.88
C ASP A 127 -1.44 -11.64 14.34
N THR A 128 -0.92 -10.72 15.16
CA THR A 128 -0.70 -9.33 14.75
C THR A 128 0.25 -9.22 13.56
N ALA A 129 1.35 -9.96 13.57
CA ALA A 129 2.33 -9.91 12.48
C ALA A 129 1.73 -10.39 11.15
N VAL A 130 0.99 -11.50 11.19
CA VAL A 130 0.36 -12.07 9.99
C VAL A 130 -0.83 -11.23 9.52
N ALA A 131 -1.70 -10.78 10.43
CA ALA A 131 -2.79 -9.87 10.10
C ALA A 131 -2.27 -8.64 9.35
N ARG A 132 -1.16 -8.06 9.84
CA ARG A 132 -0.52 -6.91 9.17
C ARG A 132 -0.02 -7.20 7.78
N VAL A 133 0.75 -8.28 7.61
CA VAL A 133 1.27 -8.65 6.29
C VAL A 133 0.11 -8.89 5.32
N LEU A 134 -0.94 -9.58 5.76
CA LEU A 134 -2.14 -9.83 4.95
C LEU A 134 -2.90 -8.55 4.59
N SER A 135 -3.12 -7.64 5.54
CA SER A 135 -3.79 -6.36 5.26
C SER A 135 -2.99 -5.51 4.25
N VAL A 136 -1.67 -5.51 4.38
CA VAL A 136 -0.79 -4.78 3.47
C VAL A 136 -0.79 -5.39 2.08
N LEU A 137 -0.71 -6.72 1.99
CA LEU A 137 -0.82 -7.45 0.72
C LEU A 137 -2.16 -7.15 0.04
N ALA A 138 -3.28 -7.30 0.76
CA ALA A 138 -4.61 -7.02 0.24
C ALA A 138 -4.75 -5.58 -0.26
N GLY A 139 -4.33 -4.60 0.54
CA GLY A 139 -4.41 -3.20 0.13
C GLY A 139 -3.46 -2.85 -1.03
N CYS A 140 -2.28 -3.46 -1.11
CA CYS A 140 -1.39 -3.28 -2.26
C CYS A 140 -2.01 -3.86 -3.54
N LEU A 141 -2.59 -5.06 -3.47
CA LEU A 141 -3.26 -5.69 -4.62
C LEU A 141 -4.47 -4.87 -5.09
N LEU A 142 -5.30 -4.39 -4.15
CA LEU A 142 -6.44 -3.52 -4.47
C LEU A 142 -5.98 -2.18 -5.07
N GLY A 143 -4.96 -1.55 -4.49
CA GLY A 143 -4.38 -0.31 -5.01
C GLY A 143 -3.83 -0.46 -6.42
N LEU A 144 -3.15 -1.57 -6.71
CA LEU A 144 -2.68 -1.90 -8.06
C LEU A 144 -3.83 -2.12 -9.03
N LEU A 145 -4.86 -2.89 -8.62
CA LEU A 145 -6.03 -3.16 -9.44
C LEU A 145 -6.76 -1.86 -9.82
N ILE A 146 -7.00 -0.98 -8.85
CA ILE A 146 -7.65 0.32 -9.09
C ILE A 146 -6.78 1.18 -10.01
N THR A 147 -5.47 1.24 -9.74
CA THR A 147 -4.55 2.00 -10.60
C THR A 147 -4.57 1.48 -12.03
N PHE A 148 -4.56 0.17 -12.22
CA PHE A 148 -4.59 -0.47 -13.53
C PHE A 148 -5.90 -0.20 -14.28
N ILE A 149 -7.05 -0.33 -13.61
CA ILE A 149 -8.38 -0.05 -14.20
C ILE A 149 -8.44 1.40 -14.69
N PHE A 150 -7.99 2.35 -13.86
CA PHE A 150 -7.98 3.76 -14.24
C PHE A 150 -6.97 4.01 -15.36
N HIS A 151 -5.73 3.53 -15.24
CA HIS A 151 -4.70 3.76 -16.25
C HIS A 151 -5.09 3.18 -17.62
N ASN A 152 -5.61 1.95 -17.66
CA ASN A 152 -6.11 1.33 -18.91
C ASN A 152 -7.27 2.11 -19.53
N ARG A 153 -8.22 2.61 -18.72
CA ARG A 153 -9.34 3.45 -19.21
C ARG A 153 -8.88 4.80 -19.75
N TYR A 154 -7.93 5.47 -19.09
CA TYR A 154 -7.45 6.79 -19.49
C TYR A 154 -6.48 6.77 -20.67
N THR A 155 -5.59 5.77 -20.75
CA THR A 155 -4.71 5.56 -21.92
C THR A 155 -5.54 5.27 -23.17
N LYS A 156 -6.60 4.46 -23.06
CA LYS A 156 -7.55 4.24 -24.16
C LYS A 156 -8.31 5.51 -24.55
N GLN A 157 -8.86 6.27 -23.60
CA GLN A 157 -9.58 7.53 -23.89
C GLN A 157 -8.67 8.59 -24.54
N THR A 158 -7.40 8.64 -24.16
CA THR A 158 -6.43 9.59 -24.74
C THR A 158 -6.04 9.17 -26.15
N ALA A 159 -5.85 7.87 -26.40
CA ALA A 159 -5.63 7.34 -27.74
C ALA A 159 -6.84 7.57 -28.68
N GLU A 160 -8.07 7.38 -28.18
CA GLU A 160 -9.30 7.63 -28.94
C GLU A 160 -9.56 9.12 -29.21
N MET A 161 -9.08 10.03 -28.37
CA MET A 161 -9.14 11.48 -28.62
C MET A 161 -8.08 11.98 -29.62
N ILE A 162 -6.93 11.29 -29.70
CA ILE A 162 -5.80 11.68 -30.58
C ILE A 162 -5.94 11.06 -31.96
N LEU A 163 -6.49 9.86 -32.07
CA LEU A 163 -6.75 9.23 -33.35
C LEU A 163 -8.09 9.76 -33.91
N PRO A 164 -8.09 10.55 -34.99
CA PRO A 164 -9.34 10.87 -35.65
C PRO A 164 -10.00 9.57 -36.07
N LYS A 165 -11.29 9.44 -35.75
CA LYS A 165 -12.15 8.37 -36.26
C LYS A 165 -11.91 8.34 -37.78
N PRO A 166 -11.50 7.21 -38.39
CA PRO A 166 -11.36 7.18 -39.84
C PRO A 166 -12.72 7.57 -40.39
N ASP A 167 -12.76 8.69 -41.11
CA ASP A 167 -13.95 9.07 -41.84
C ASP A 167 -14.31 7.84 -42.68
N ARG A 168 -15.45 7.23 -42.36
CA ARG A 168 -16.14 6.39 -43.32
C ARG A 168 -16.68 7.34 -44.38
N GLY A 169 -15.75 7.84 -45.21
CA GLY A 169 -16.02 8.39 -46.52
C GLY A 169 -16.71 7.29 -47.30
N GLY A 170 -17.91 7.62 -47.77
CA GLY A 170 -18.84 6.66 -48.32
C GLY A 170 -18.36 5.99 -49.59
N GLU A 171 -18.85 4.78 -49.76
CA GLU A 171 -19.42 4.23 -50.99
C GLU A 171 -20.64 3.38 -50.58
#